data_AF-A0A059WYY5-F1
#
_entry.id   AF-A0A059WYY5-F1
#
_cell.length_a   1.000
_cell.length_b   1.000
_cell.length_c   1.000
_cell.angle_alpha   90.00
_cell.angle_beta   90.00
_cell.angle_gamma   90.00
#
_symmetry.space_group_name_H-M   'P 1'
#
loop_
_entity.id
_entity.type
_entity.pdbx_description
1 polymer ?
#
loop_
_entity_poly.entity_id
_entity_poly.type
_entity_poly.pdbx_seq_one_letter_code
_entity_poly.pdbx_strand_id
1 'polypeptide(L)'
;MGFGFNLFCIFILLPLLALLFILWLISPKKIFIKTIGWIFIVVFSLIVVSGITRTLTAKKVLSKDDYYGTYVIDRDIIPGKQADWQYDHFRFEIKDNDSIYFYVTDKDRILQTYKGKILTVKPYESERLAVHMPLRSHHV
;
A
#
# COMPACT_ATOMS: atom_id res chain seq x y z
N MET A 1 -7.94 4.37 15.89
CA MET A 1 -7.21 4.71 17.13
C MET A 1 -6.86 3.41 17.83
N GLY A 2 -5.62 3.28 18.30
CA GLY A 2 -5.13 2.06 18.92
C GLY A 2 -5.36 2.03 20.44
N PHE A 3 -5.15 0.86 21.03
CA PHE A 3 -5.27 0.61 22.47
C PHE A 3 -4.50 1.63 23.35
N GLY A 4 -3.27 1.98 22.97
CA GLY A 4 -2.45 2.95 23.73
C GLY A 4 -3.02 4.37 23.77
N PHE A 5 -3.69 4.83 22.70
CA PHE A 5 -4.33 6.15 22.68
C PHE A 5 -5.51 6.21 23.65
N ASN A 6 -6.27 5.11 23.76
CA ASN A 6 -7.39 5.02 24.71
C ASN A 6 -6.88 5.09 26.16
N LEU A 7 -5.79 4.39 26.49
CA LEU A 7 -5.19 4.46 27.82
C LEU A 7 -4.69 5.86 28.16
N PHE A 8 -4.00 6.53 27.22
CA PHE A 8 -3.56 7.92 27.38
C PHE A 8 -4.76 8.85 27.66
N CYS A 9 -5.84 8.71 26.89
CA CYS A 9 -7.03 9.55 27.07
C CYS A 9 -7.68 9.36 28.45
N ILE A 10 -7.82 8.11 28.90
CA ILE A 10 -8.51 7.78 30.14
C ILE A 10 -7.67 8.15 31.37
N PHE A 11 -6.38 7.81 31.39
CA PHE A 11 -5.55 7.93 32.59
C PHE A 11 -4.75 9.24 32.68
N ILE A 12 -4.57 9.96 31.57
CA ILE A 12 -3.73 11.17 31.55
C ILE A 12 -4.56 12.37 31.11
N LEU A 13 -5.17 12.32 29.93
CA LEU A 13 -5.84 13.46 29.33
C LEU A 13 -7.08 13.88 30.13
N LEU A 14 -7.96 12.92 30.46
CA LEU A 14 -9.21 13.20 31.15
C LEU A 14 -8.99 13.71 32.59
N PRO A 15 -8.09 13.12 33.41
CA PRO A 15 -7.74 13.67 34.72
C PRO A 15 -7.10 15.06 34.64
N LEU A 16 -6.23 15.30 33.65
CA LEU A 16 -5.61 16.61 33.43
C LEU A 16 -6.65 17.68 33.08
N LEU A 17 -7.60 17.36 32.20
CA LEU A 17 -8.70 18.26 31.84
C LEU A 17 -9.60 18.56 33.04
N ALA A 18 -9.93 17.54 33.84
CA ALA A 18 -10.72 17.71 35.06
C ALA A 18 -9.99 18.61 36.07
N LEU A 19 -8.69 18.40 36.28
CA LEU A 19 -7.87 19.24 37.16
C LEU A 19 -7.83 20.69 36.69
N LEU A 20 -7.58 20.93 35.40
CA LEU A 20 -7.55 22.28 34.81
C LEU A 20 -8.92 22.97 34.92
N PHE A 21 -10.00 22.22 34.78
CA PHE A 21 -11.35 22.74 34.93
C PHE A 21 -11.67 23.10 36.39
N ILE A 22 -11.30 22.25 37.36
CA ILE A 22 -11.44 22.55 38.79
C ILE A 22 -10.60 23.78 39.17
N LEU A 23 -9.36 23.87 38.70
CA LEU A 23 -8.50 25.04 38.94
C LEU A 23 -9.08 26.32 38.35
N TRP A 24 -9.75 26.22 37.20
CA TRP A 24 -10.47 27.36 36.63
C TRP A 24 -11.68 27.78 37.46
N LEU A 25 -12.44 26.83 38.03
CA LEU A 25 -13.57 27.14 38.93
C LEU A 25 -13.10 27.86 40.22
N ILE A 26 -11.96 27.46 40.78
CA ILE A 26 -11.39 28.06 41.99
C ILE A 26 -10.71 29.41 41.69
N SER A 27 -10.02 29.51 40.55
CA SER A 27 -9.32 30.71 40.10
C SER A 27 -9.68 30.99 38.65
N PRO A 28 -10.72 31.80 38.36
CA PRO A 28 -11.28 32.01 37.02
C PRO A 28 -10.39 32.87 36.10
N LYS A 29 -9.10 32.54 36.06
CA LYS A 29 -8.12 33.10 35.14
C LYS A 29 -8.35 32.53 33.75
N LYS A 30 -8.37 33.41 32.75
CA LYS A 30 -8.54 33.05 31.33
C LYS A 30 -7.46 32.08 30.80
N ILE A 31 -6.33 31.96 31.50
CA ILE A 31 -5.23 31.06 31.13
C ILE A 31 -5.71 29.60 31.11
N PHE A 32 -6.48 29.15 32.11
CA PHE A 32 -6.91 27.75 32.21
C PHE A 32 -7.82 27.32 31.04
N ILE A 33 -8.81 28.15 30.68
CA ILE A 33 -9.66 27.91 29.51
C ILE A 33 -8.87 27.95 28.20
N LYS A 34 -7.92 28.89 28.05
CA LYS A 34 -7.06 28.94 26.85
C LYS A 34 -6.22 27.66 26.72
N THR A 35 -5.67 27.16 27.82
CA THR A 35 -4.90 25.91 27.84
C THR A 35 -5.77 24.72 27.46
N ILE A 36 -7.00 24.62 28.00
CA ILE A 36 -7.97 23.59 27.61
C ILE A 36 -8.25 23.65 26.10
N GLY A 37 -8.52 24.85 25.57
CA GLY A 37 -8.75 25.05 24.13
C GLY A 37 -7.56 24.60 23.27
N TRP A 38 -6.33 24.95 23.66
CA TRP A 38 -5.11 24.48 22.99
C TRP A 38 -4.96 22.95 23.02
N ILE A 39 -5.26 22.32 24.15
CA ILE A 39 -5.24 20.85 24.27
C ILE A 39 -6.21 20.23 23.27
N PHE A 40 -7.44 20.74 23.17
CA PHE A 40 -8.41 20.25 22.18
C PHE A 40 -7.95 20.43 20.74
N ILE A 41 -7.32 21.57 20.41
CA ILE A 41 -6.76 21.80 19.07
C ILE A 41 -5.67 20.77 18.75
N VAL A 42 -4.76 20.51 19.68
CA VAL A 42 -3.68 19.53 19.51
C VAL A 42 -4.22 18.11 19.39
N VAL A 43 -5.18 17.72 20.23
CA VAL A 43 -5.80 16.40 20.13
C VAL A 43 -6.53 16.25 18.80
N PHE A 44 -7.31 17.25 18.40
CA PHE A 44 -8.03 17.22 17.14
C PHE A 44 -7.09 17.12 15.94
N SER A 45 -6.01 17.90 15.92
CA SER A 45 -5.01 17.85 14.84
C SER A 45 -4.34 16.47 14.75
N LEU A 46 -4.02 15.85 15.88
CA LEU A 46 -3.48 14.48 15.92
C LEU A 46 -4.47 13.46 15.36
N ILE A 47 -5.77 13.61 15.64
CA ILE A 47 -6.82 12.73 15.09
C ILE A 47 -6.87 12.86 13.57
N VAL A 48 -6.87 14.09 13.05
CA VAL A 48 -6.89 14.35 11.59
C VAL A 48 -5.64 13.77 10.92
N VAL A 49 -4.45 14.04 11.47
CA VAL A 49 -3.19 13.51 10.95
C VAL A 49 -3.20 11.98 10.98
N SER A 50 -3.67 11.36 12.06
CA SER A 50 -3.80 9.90 12.15
C SER A 50 -4.77 9.32 11.11
N GLY A 51 -5.84 10.03 10.77
CA GLY A 51 -6.78 9.62 9.73
C GLY A 51 -6.13 9.63 8.34
N ILE A 52 -5.43 10.71 8.02
CA ILE A 52 -4.72 10.88 6.75
C ILE A 52 -3.62 9.82 6.60
N THR A 53 -2.79 9.63 7.63
CA THR A 53 -1.69 8.66 7.56
C THR A 53 -2.18 7.23 7.41
N ARG A 54 -3.32 6.86 8.01
CA ARG A 54 -3.92 5.54 7.83
C ARG A 54 -4.29 5.28 6.38
N THR A 55 -4.85 6.27 5.68
CA THR A 55 -5.22 6.12 4.27
C THR A 55 -3.99 6.05 3.38
N LEU A 56 -2.98 6.89 3.63
CA LEU A 56 -1.75 6.94 2.82
C LEU A 56 -0.83 5.73 3.04
N THR A 57 -0.85 5.14 4.23
CA THR A 57 0.00 3.97 4.57
C THR A 57 -0.79 2.66 4.58
N ALA A 58 -2.05 2.67 4.12
CA ALA A 58 -2.83 1.46 3.95
C ALA A 58 -2.07 0.49 3.04
N LYS A 59 -1.95 -0.77 3.46
CA LYS A 59 -1.33 -1.80 2.63
C LYS A 59 -2.13 -1.95 1.34
N LYS A 60 -1.44 -1.91 0.21
CA LYS A 60 -2.06 -2.25 -1.08
C LYS A 60 -2.43 -3.73 -1.06
N VAL A 61 -3.72 -4.01 -1.18
CA VAL A 61 -4.26 -5.37 -1.32
C VAL A 61 -4.48 -5.60 -2.80
N LEU A 62 -3.82 -6.59 -3.37
CA LEU A 62 -3.97 -6.94 -4.78
C LEU A 62 -5.18 -7.87 -4.96
N SER A 63 -5.99 -7.54 -5.95
CA SER A 63 -7.02 -8.39 -6.51
C SER A 63 -6.47 -9.15 -7.72
N LYS A 64 -7.20 -10.17 -8.17
CA LYS A 64 -6.82 -10.91 -9.38
C LYS A 64 -6.73 -10.01 -10.61
N ASP A 65 -7.67 -9.07 -10.70
CA ASP A 65 -7.83 -8.19 -11.85
C ASP A 65 -6.63 -7.24 -12.01
N ASP A 66 -5.92 -6.96 -10.91
CA ASP A 66 -4.67 -6.18 -10.93
C ASP A 66 -3.52 -6.90 -11.68
N TYR A 67 -3.64 -8.20 -11.95
CA TYR A 67 -2.64 -8.97 -12.69
C TYR A 67 -2.91 -9.07 -14.19
N TYR A 68 -4.07 -8.61 -14.68
CA TYR A 68 -4.37 -8.70 -16.11
C TYR A 68 -3.73 -7.53 -16.87
N GLY A 69 -3.07 -7.83 -17.98
CA GLY A 69 -2.41 -6.82 -18.80
C GLY A 69 -1.15 -7.32 -19.50
N THR A 70 -0.44 -6.37 -20.11
CA THR A 70 0.84 -6.59 -20.79
C THR A 70 1.98 -6.08 -19.92
N TYR A 71 3.03 -6.87 -19.79
CA TYR A 71 4.21 -6.56 -19.01
C TYR A 71 5.43 -6.48 -19.93
N VAL A 72 6.21 -5.42 -19.74
CA VAL A 72 7.45 -5.12 -20.45
C VAL A 72 8.48 -4.62 -19.44
N ILE A 73 9.76 -4.62 -19.83
CA ILE A 73 10.81 -4.05 -19.00
C ILE A 73 10.64 -2.53 -18.92
N ASP A 74 10.70 -1.99 -17.71
CA ASP A 74 10.71 -0.55 -17.49
C ASP A 74 12.12 0.00 -17.72
N ARG A 75 12.32 0.65 -18.87
CA ARG A 75 13.60 1.23 -19.28
C ARG A 75 13.92 2.55 -18.58
N ASP A 76 12.92 3.20 -17.99
CA ASP A 76 13.11 4.46 -17.26
C ASP A 76 13.62 4.18 -15.85
N ILE A 77 13.13 3.10 -15.22
CA ILE A 77 13.57 2.65 -13.90
C ILE A 77 14.90 1.89 -13.97
N ILE A 78 15.08 1.04 -14.99
CA ILE A 78 16.29 0.22 -15.16
C ILE A 78 16.93 0.58 -16.52
N PRO A 79 17.73 1.65 -16.59
CA PRO A 79 18.33 2.08 -17.86
C PRO A 79 19.52 1.20 -18.27
N GLY A 80 19.75 1.10 -19.58
CA GLY A 80 20.96 0.54 -20.16
C GLY A 80 20.72 -0.50 -21.25
N LYS A 81 21.78 -0.85 -21.98
CA LYS A 81 21.73 -1.73 -23.15
C LYS A 81 21.09 -3.10 -22.89
N GLN A 82 21.23 -3.61 -21.66
CA GLN A 82 20.63 -4.89 -21.28
C GLN A 82 19.11 -4.79 -21.12
N ALA A 83 18.62 -3.68 -20.55
CA ALA A 83 17.18 -3.42 -20.45
C ALA A 83 16.57 -3.16 -21.82
N ASP A 84 17.28 -2.42 -22.69
CA ASP A 84 16.86 -2.23 -24.09
C ASP A 84 16.76 -3.58 -24.82
N TRP A 85 17.78 -4.43 -24.69
CA TRP A 85 17.77 -5.76 -25.29
C TRP A 85 16.61 -6.60 -24.75
N GLN A 86 16.40 -6.65 -23.43
CA GLN A 86 15.29 -7.41 -22.86
C GLN A 86 13.92 -6.87 -23.27
N TYR A 87 13.76 -5.55 -23.38
CA TYR A 87 12.53 -4.91 -23.86
C TYR A 87 12.20 -5.31 -25.29
N ASP A 88 13.22 -5.34 -26.17
CA ASP A 88 13.05 -5.73 -27.57
C ASP A 88 12.82 -7.24 -27.74
N HIS A 89 13.27 -8.07 -26.79
CA HIS A 89 13.27 -9.53 -26.93
C HIS A 89 12.23 -10.27 -26.09
N PHE A 90 11.63 -9.63 -25.08
CA PHE A 90 10.70 -10.30 -24.16
C PHE A 90 9.48 -9.44 -23.83
N ARG A 91 8.31 -10.09 -23.87
CA ARG A 91 7.03 -9.52 -23.43
C ARG A 91 6.18 -10.57 -22.74
N PHE A 92 5.44 -10.18 -21.71
CA PHE A 92 4.47 -11.06 -21.09
C PHE A 92 3.06 -10.47 -21.21
N GLU A 93 2.07 -11.34 -21.29
CA GLU A 93 0.66 -10.95 -21.23
C GLU A 93 -0.09 -11.93 -20.33
N ILE A 94 -0.85 -11.40 -19.38
CA ILE A 94 -1.79 -12.18 -18.57
C ILE A 94 -3.20 -11.76 -18.99
N LYS A 95 -3.97 -12.72 -19.48
CA LYS A 95 -5.34 -12.50 -19.94
C LYS A 95 -6.36 -12.77 -18.84
N ASP A 96 -7.52 -12.15 -18.99
CA ASP A 96 -8.73 -12.32 -18.17
C ASP A 96 -9.16 -13.79 -17.96
N ASN A 97 -8.81 -14.67 -18.90
CA ASN A 97 -9.06 -16.11 -18.83
C ASN A 97 -8.00 -16.91 -18.07
N ASP A 98 -7.18 -16.25 -17.24
CA ASP A 98 -6.08 -16.83 -16.44
C ASP A 98 -4.96 -17.48 -17.25
N SER A 99 -4.90 -17.22 -18.55
CA SER A 99 -3.77 -17.64 -19.36
C SER A 99 -2.65 -16.61 -19.30
N ILE A 100 -1.43 -17.07 -19.08
CA ILE A 100 -0.22 -16.27 -19.24
C ILE A 100 0.48 -16.65 -20.54
N TYR A 101 0.97 -15.64 -21.24
CA TYR A 101 1.72 -15.77 -22.47
C TYR A 101 3.07 -15.10 -22.27
N PHE A 102 4.14 -15.84 -22.56
CA PHE A 102 5.48 -15.31 -22.64
C PHE A 102 5.92 -15.30 -24.10
N TYR A 103 6.18 -14.10 -24.61
CA TYR A 103 6.59 -13.86 -25.98
C TYR A 103 8.11 -13.66 -26.02
N VAL A 104 8.76 -14.44 -26.87
CA VAL A 104 10.11 -14.14 -27.35
C VAL A 104 9.94 -13.34 -28.63
N THR A 105 10.47 -12.13 -28.65
CA THR A 105 10.29 -11.16 -29.73
C THR A 105 11.63 -10.78 -30.36
N ASP A 106 11.56 -10.17 -31.53
CA ASP A 106 12.58 -9.30 -32.10
C ASP A 106 11.86 -7.98 -32.40
N LYS A 107 11.98 -7.05 -31.46
CA LYS A 107 11.20 -5.81 -31.40
C LYS A 107 9.69 -6.11 -31.44
N ASP A 108 9.01 -5.72 -32.52
CA ASP A 108 7.57 -5.88 -32.67
C ASP A 108 7.16 -7.28 -33.19
N ARG A 109 8.13 -8.08 -33.62
CA ARG A 109 7.87 -9.40 -34.20
C ARG A 109 7.91 -10.48 -33.12
N ILE A 110 6.82 -11.22 -32.96
CA ILE A 110 6.78 -12.40 -32.09
C ILE A 110 7.44 -13.58 -32.83
N LEU A 111 8.52 -14.11 -32.26
CA LEU A 111 9.24 -15.27 -32.77
C LEU A 111 8.71 -16.57 -32.15
N GLN A 112 8.41 -16.55 -30.85
CA GLN A 112 7.91 -17.71 -30.11
C GLN A 112 6.95 -17.29 -29.01
N THR A 113 6.00 -18.16 -28.69
CA THR A 113 5.05 -17.95 -27.60
C THR A 113 5.00 -19.18 -26.71
N TYR A 114 5.21 -18.99 -25.42
CA TYR A 114 5.03 -20.00 -24.38
C TYR A 114 3.77 -19.68 -23.61
N LYS A 115 2.84 -20.63 -23.55
CA LYS A 115 1.56 -20.46 -22.86
C LYS A 115 1.54 -21.23 -21.56
N GLY A 116 1.12 -20.59 -20.48
CA GLY A 116 0.87 -21.19 -19.19
C GLY A 116 -0.45 -20.72 -18.59
N LYS A 117 -0.59 -20.92 -17.28
CA LYS A 117 -1.74 -20.45 -16.50
C LYS A 117 -1.28 -19.71 -15.25
N ILE A 118 -2.12 -18.80 -14.78
CA ILE A 118 -1.97 -18.18 -13.48
C ILE A 118 -3.02 -18.71 -12.50
N LEU A 119 -2.67 -18.68 -11.22
CA LEU A 119 -3.55 -19.02 -10.10
C LEU A 119 -3.32 -18.02 -8.98
N THR A 120 -4.29 -17.86 -8.08
CA THR A 120 -4.10 -17.10 -6.85
C THR A 120 -4.26 -17.99 -5.63
N VAL A 121 -3.34 -17.86 -4.68
CA VAL A 121 -3.26 -18.73 -3.50
C VAL A 121 -4.13 -18.17 -2.37
N LYS A 122 -4.99 -19.00 -1.78
CA LYS A 122 -5.77 -18.69 -0.56
C LYS A 122 -5.04 -19.24 0.69
N PRO A 123 -5.29 -18.72 1.92
CA PRO A 123 -6.34 -17.79 2.33
C PRO A 123 -5.88 -16.33 2.50
N TYR A 124 -4.86 -15.88 1.77
CA TYR A 124 -4.32 -14.53 1.95
C TYR A 124 -5.30 -13.43 1.51
N GLU A 125 -5.37 -12.34 2.29
CA GLU A 125 -6.21 -11.17 1.96
C GLU A 125 -5.81 -10.52 0.63
N SER A 126 -4.50 -10.36 0.40
CA SER A 126 -3.97 -10.01 -0.91
C SER A 126 -3.83 -11.28 -1.72
N GLU A 127 -4.40 -11.27 -2.93
CA GLU A 127 -4.21 -12.36 -3.86
C GLU A 127 -2.72 -12.49 -4.19
N ARG A 128 -2.20 -13.72 -4.18
CA ARG A 128 -0.80 -14.01 -4.48
C ARG A 128 -0.71 -14.80 -5.76
N LEU A 129 -0.13 -14.20 -6.79
CA LEU A 129 0.06 -14.81 -8.10
C LEU A 129 0.99 -16.02 -8.03
N ALA A 130 0.52 -17.15 -8.54
CA ALA A 130 1.30 -18.34 -8.82
C ALA A 130 1.27 -18.60 -10.33
N VAL A 131 2.43 -18.83 -10.94
CA VAL A 131 2.58 -18.99 -12.39
C VAL A 131 2.95 -20.43 -12.71
N HIS A 132 2.14 -21.08 -13.53
CA HIS A 132 2.34 -22.46 -13.97
C HIS A 132 2.63 -22.48 -15.47
N MET A 133 3.90 -22.70 -15.83
CA MET A 133 4.35 -22.84 -17.21
C MET A 133 4.67 -24.30 -17.52
N PRO A 134 4.25 -24.85 -18.67
CA PRO A 134 4.71 -26.15 -19.13
C PRO A 134 6.21 -26.08 -19.47
N LEU A 135 6.98 -27.06 -18.98
CA LEU A 135 8.46 -27.07 -18.95
C LEU A 135 9.14 -26.55 -20.24
N ARG A 136 9.79 -25.39 -20.12
CA ARG A 136 11.23 -25.15 -20.36
C ARG A 136 11.62 -23.91 -19.55
N SER A 137 11.90 -24.08 -18.26
CA SER A 137 12.53 -23.04 -17.45
C SER A 137 14.00 -22.93 -17.86
N HIS A 138 14.27 -22.31 -19.00
CA HIS A 138 15.62 -21.85 -19.29
C HIS A 138 15.88 -20.66 -18.36
N HIS A 139 16.63 -20.91 -17.29
CA HIS A 139 17.44 -19.87 -16.68
C HIS A 139 18.44 -19.44 -17.76
N VAL A 140 18.24 -18.25 -18.32
CA VAL A 140 19.26 -17.54 -19.09
C VAL A 140 20.06 -16.71 -18.10
#